data_AF-A0A2H3P3F5-F1
#
_entry.id   AF-A0A2H3P3F5-F1
#
_cell.length_a   1.000
_cell.length_b   1.000
_cell.length_c   1.000
_cell.angle_alpha   90.00
_cell.angle_beta   90.00
_cell.angle_gamma   90.00
#
_symmetry.space_group_name_H-M   'P 1'
#
loop_
_entity.id
_entity.type
_entity.pdbx_description
1 polymer ?
#
loop_
_entity_poly.entity_id
_entity_poly.type
_entity_poly.pdbx_seq_one_letter_code
_entity_poly.pdbx_strand_id
1 'polypeptide(L)'
;MVAACAITPQAAAQSSLAEFDIVVEPTDDGFALTCNAGCAWETLSWAGHNGVKVNYFGMTEAEEANRFLFALSSIDGGFELEGIEGTAWTSLNWECENIETCKARVDASGLSPVR
;
A
#
# COMPACT_ATOMS: atom_id res chain seq x y z
N MET A 1 -20.06 -42.33 -30.80
CA MET A 1 -20.30 -40.89 -31.00
C MET A 1 -19.49 -40.16 -29.94
N VAL A 2 -18.39 -39.50 -30.34
CA VAL A 2 -17.53 -38.77 -29.40
C VAL A 2 -18.05 -37.33 -29.36
N ALA A 3 -18.69 -36.95 -28.26
CA ALA A 3 -19.08 -35.57 -28.01
C ALA A 3 -17.88 -34.83 -27.42
N ALA A 4 -17.25 -33.97 -28.22
CA ALA A 4 -16.26 -33.02 -27.73
C ALA A 4 -17.00 -31.79 -27.16
N CYS A 5 -17.08 -31.68 -25.84
CA CYS A 5 -17.38 -30.41 -25.19
C CYS A 5 -16.16 -29.51 -25.32
N ALA A 6 -16.23 -28.49 -26.18
CA ALA A 6 -15.26 -27.41 -26.18
C ALA A 6 -15.42 -26.62 -24.88
N ILE A 7 -14.39 -26.67 -24.02
CA ILE A 7 -14.28 -25.81 -22.86
C ILE A 7 -13.68 -24.50 -23.35
N THR A 8 -14.50 -23.45 -23.45
CA THR A 8 -13.99 -22.09 -23.65
C THR A 8 -13.42 -21.61 -22.31
N PRO A 9 -12.12 -21.29 -22.17
CA PRO A 9 -11.64 -20.64 -20.97
C PRO A 9 -12.24 -19.23 -20.91
N GLN A 10 -13.08 -18.99 -19.90
CA GLN A 10 -13.47 -17.64 -19.52
C GLN A 10 -12.19 -16.95 -19.03
N ALA A 11 -11.67 -16.01 -19.82
CA ALA A 11 -10.64 -15.11 -19.35
C ALA A 11 -11.26 -14.29 -18.22
N ALA A 12 -11.09 -14.76 -16.98
CA ALA A 12 -11.32 -13.95 -15.81
C ALA A 12 -10.48 -12.68 -15.98
N ALA A 13 -11.10 -11.51 -15.87
CA ALA A 13 -10.36 -10.28 -15.74
C ALA A 13 -9.46 -10.45 -14.51
N GLN A 14 -8.17 -10.69 -14.75
CA GLN A 14 -7.17 -10.56 -13.71
C GLN A 14 -7.21 -9.07 -13.36
N SER A 15 -7.92 -8.72 -12.30
CA SER A 15 -7.75 -7.44 -11.63
C SER A 15 -6.28 -7.39 -11.22
N SER A 16 -5.44 -6.79 -12.07
CA SER A 16 -4.02 -6.67 -11.80
C SER A 16 -3.90 -5.76 -10.59
N LEU A 17 -3.30 -6.28 -9.52
CA LEU A 17 -2.88 -5.48 -8.38
C LEU A 17 -2.10 -4.26 -8.86
N ALA A 18 -2.21 -3.15 -8.13
CA ALA A 18 -1.44 -1.97 -8.45
C ALA A 18 0.06 -2.29 -8.39
N GLU A 19 0.83 -1.70 -9.29
CA GLU A 19 2.28 -1.80 -9.26
C GLU A 19 2.83 -0.58 -8.53
N PHE A 20 3.23 -0.77 -7.26
CA PHE A 20 3.96 0.23 -6.48
C PHE A 20 4.97 -0.42 -5.53
N ASP A 21 5.98 0.35 -5.15
CA ASP A 21 6.94 -0.02 -4.11
C ASP A 21 7.21 1.18 -3.22
N ILE A 22 6.77 1.11 -1.96
CA ILE A 22 6.85 2.22 -1.02
C ILE A 22 7.54 1.76 0.27
N VAL A 23 8.48 2.55 0.77
CA VAL A 23 9.06 2.39 2.11
C VAL A 23 8.42 3.40 3.04
N VAL A 24 7.90 2.91 4.16
CA VAL A 24 7.34 3.72 5.25
C VAL A 24 8.36 3.81 6.37
N GLU A 25 8.62 5.03 6.84
CA GLU A 25 9.47 5.30 7.99
C GLU A 25 8.92 6.45 8.85
N PRO A 26 9.12 6.43 10.17
CA PRO A 26 8.76 7.53 11.03
C PRO A 26 9.70 8.72 10.84
N THR A 27 9.19 9.86 11.28
CA THR A 27 9.95 11.09 11.53
C THR A 27 9.71 11.52 12.96
N ASP A 28 10.37 12.57 13.43
CA ASP A 28 10.19 13.08 14.80
C ASP A 28 8.71 13.37 15.15
N ASP A 29 7.91 13.81 14.18
CA ASP A 29 6.52 14.29 14.40
C ASP A 29 5.46 13.59 13.52
N GLY A 30 5.82 12.53 12.79
CA GLY A 30 4.93 11.95 11.77
C GLY A 30 5.59 10.87 10.92
N PHE A 31 5.42 10.95 9.60
CA PHE A 31 5.89 9.93 8.66
C PHE A 31 6.69 10.51 7.51
N ALA A 32 7.50 9.66 6.92
CA ALA A 32 8.01 9.80 5.57
C ALA A 32 7.73 8.52 4.78
N LEU A 33 7.36 8.71 3.51
CA LEU A 33 7.27 7.62 2.54
C LEU A 33 8.23 7.90 1.41
N THR A 34 8.97 6.88 1.03
CA THR A 34 9.80 6.90 -0.18
C THR A 34 9.19 5.93 -1.18
N CYS A 35 8.84 6.43 -2.36
CA CYS A 35 8.34 5.59 -3.43
C CYS A 35 9.47 5.26 -4.42
N ASN A 36 9.82 3.99 -4.50
CA ASN A 36 10.86 3.51 -5.42
C ASN A 36 10.30 3.21 -6.81
N ALA A 37 9.00 2.89 -6.92
CA ALA A 37 8.33 2.60 -8.17
C ALA A 37 6.82 2.79 -8.06
N GLY A 38 6.19 3.17 -9.18
CA GLY A 38 4.73 3.15 -9.30
C GLY A 38 3.99 4.38 -8.78
N CYS A 39 4.69 5.41 -8.29
CA CYS A 39 4.10 6.70 -7.88
C CYS A 39 4.53 7.84 -8.81
N ALA A 40 3.76 8.93 -8.85
CA ALA A 40 4.14 10.19 -9.49
C ALA A 40 5.05 11.06 -8.62
N TRP A 41 5.37 10.60 -7.41
CA TRP A 41 6.17 11.27 -6.40
C TRP A 41 7.30 10.35 -5.94
N GLU A 42 8.42 10.94 -5.51
CA GLU A 42 9.56 10.19 -4.95
C GLU A 42 9.48 10.11 -3.42
N THR A 43 9.15 11.24 -2.76
CA THR A 43 9.03 11.30 -1.30
C THR A 43 7.80 12.09 -0.88
N LEU A 44 7.14 11.63 0.18
CA LEU A 44 6.16 12.39 0.95
C LEU A 44 6.61 12.43 2.40
N SER A 45 6.34 13.52 3.09
CA SER A 45 6.49 13.60 4.54
C SER A 45 5.50 14.60 5.11
N TRP A 46 4.99 14.29 6.29
CA TRP A 46 4.07 15.14 7.01
C TRP A 46 4.16 14.88 8.51
N ALA A 47 3.72 15.88 9.28
CA ALA A 47 3.49 15.75 10.71
C ALA A 47 2.07 15.23 10.96
N GLY A 48 1.91 14.38 11.98
CA GLY A 48 0.63 13.80 12.36
C GLY A 48 0.50 12.33 11.95
N HIS A 49 -0.24 11.60 12.78
CA HIS A 49 -0.12 10.15 12.85
C HIS A 49 -1.36 9.38 12.39
N ASN A 50 -2.46 10.04 11.99
CA ASN A 50 -3.75 9.37 11.92
C ASN A 50 -4.45 9.52 10.57
N GLY A 51 -4.68 8.39 9.89
CA GLY A 51 -5.63 8.26 8.78
C GLY A 51 -5.27 9.02 7.50
N VAL A 52 -3.99 9.31 7.26
CA VAL A 52 -3.60 10.05 6.06
C VAL A 52 -3.69 9.16 4.84
N LYS A 53 -4.56 9.53 3.90
CA LYS A 53 -4.77 8.80 2.65
C LYS A 53 -3.69 9.16 1.62
N VAL A 54 -3.16 8.14 0.95
CA VAL A 54 -2.11 8.26 -0.06
C VAL A 54 -2.50 7.48 -1.31
N ASN A 55 -2.27 8.10 -2.46
CA ASN A 55 -2.48 7.48 -3.77
C ASN A 55 -1.29 7.74 -4.72
N TYR A 56 -1.47 7.38 -6.00
CA TYR A 56 -0.51 7.58 -7.07
C TYR A 56 0.05 9.01 -7.17
N PHE A 57 -0.75 10.04 -6.87
CA PHE A 57 -0.37 11.45 -6.99
C PHE A 57 0.16 12.06 -5.68
N GLY A 58 -0.05 11.42 -4.54
CA GLY A 58 0.45 11.89 -3.25
C GLY A 58 -0.56 11.68 -2.12
N MET A 59 -0.45 12.53 -1.09
CA MET A 59 -1.50 12.67 -0.07
C MET A 59 -2.79 13.20 -0.71
N THR A 60 -3.94 12.71 -0.27
CA THR A 60 -5.23 13.01 -0.91
C THR A 60 -6.40 12.96 0.07
N GLU A 61 -7.46 13.70 -0.23
CA GLU A 61 -8.78 13.57 0.43
C GLU A 61 -9.78 12.82 -0.46
N ALA A 62 -9.32 12.29 -1.60
CA ALA A 62 -10.18 11.56 -2.53
C ALA A 62 -10.61 10.20 -1.96
N GLU A 63 -11.86 9.83 -2.22
CA GLU A 63 -12.44 8.54 -1.86
C GLU A 63 -12.24 7.46 -2.94
N GLU A 64 -11.84 7.87 -4.14
CA GLU A 64 -11.63 6.99 -5.28
C GLU A 64 -10.15 6.98 -5.69
N ALA A 65 -9.66 5.82 -6.15
CA ALA A 65 -8.28 5.69 -6.59
C ALA A 65 -8.13 5.87 -8.10
N ASN A 66 -6.89 6.20 -8.52
CA ASN A 66 -6.48 6.06 -9.92
C ASN A 66 -5.77 4.72 -10.16
N ARG A 67 -4.95 4.29 -9.18
CA ARG A 67 -4.16 3.06 -9.24
C ARG A 67 -4.21 2.30 -7.92
N PHE A 68 -3.90 3.00 -6.84
CA PHE A 68 -4.03 2.52 -5.48
C PHE A 68 -4.53 3.64 -4.57
N LEU A 69 -5.12 3.25 -3.45
CA LEU A 69 -5.48 4.15 -2.37
C LEU A 69 -5.37 3.36 -1.06
N PHE A 70 -4.64 3.92 -0.10
CA PHE A 70 -4.56 3.39 1.26
C PHE A 70 -4.50 4.54 2.26
N ALA A 71 -4.86 4.27 3.51
CA ALA A 71 -4.68 5.19 4.63
C ALA A 71 -3.57 4.68 5.56
N LEU A 72 -2.75 5.59 6.07
CA LEU A 72 -1.68 5.29 7.03
C LEU A 72 -2.01 5.88 8.40
N SER A 73 -1.85 5.06 9.43
CA SER A 73 -2.03 5.44 10.84
C SER A 73 -0.90 4.88 11.71
N SER A 74 -0.57 5.57 12.80
CA SER A 74 0.21 5.00 13.90
C SER A 74 -0.73 4.28 14.85
N ILE A 75 -0.28 3.17 15.37
CA ILE A 75 -0.94 2.39 16.42
C ILE A 75 0.00 2.29 17.62
N ASP A 76 -0.49 1.75 18.74
CA ASP A 76 0.35 1.53 19.91
C ASP A 76 1.53 0.62 19.53
N GLY A 77 2.75 1.16 19.63
CA GLY A 77 3.98 0.42 19.30
C GLY A 77 4.22 0.12 17.83
N GLY A 78 3.48 0.70 16.88
CA GLY A 78 3.62 0.32 15.47
C GLY A 78 2.88 1.19 14.47
N PHE A 79 2.67 0.63 13.27
CA PHE A 79 1.94 1.28 12.19
C PHE A 79 0.87 0.36 11.60
N GLU A 80 -0.14 1.01 11.02
CA GLU A 80 -1.23 0.35 10.30
C GLU A 80 -1.42 1.03 8.93
N LEU A 81 -1.57 0.22 7.88
CA LEU A 81 -2.14 0.66 6.61
C LEU A 81 -3.50 0.01 6.41
N GLU A 82 -4.50 0.82 6.06
CA GLU A 82 -5.80 0.37 5.56
C GLU A 82 -5.83 0.44 4.04
N GLY A 83 -6.06 -0.68 3.39
CA GLY A 83 -6.11 -0.79 1.92
C GLY A 83 -7.52 -0.53 1.43
N ILE A 84 -7.69 0.50 0.60
CA ILE A 84 -9.00 0.94 0.10
C ILE A 84 -9.18 0.45 -1.35
N GLU A 85 -8.16 0.63 -2.21
CA GLU A 85 -8.19 0.17 -3.60
C GLU A 85 -6.79 -0.16 -4.11
N GLY A 86 -6.70 -1.10 -5.06
CA GLY A 86 -5.44 -1.44 -5.75
C GLY A 86 -4.50 -2.38 -4.98
N THR A 87 -4.90 -2.84 -3.80
CA THR A 87 -4.14 -3.74 -2.93
C THR A 87 -4.85 -5.08 -2.75
N ALA A 88 -4.08 -6.14 -2.50
CA ALA A 88 -4.58 -7.48 -2.16
C ALA A 88 -5.02 -7.57 -0.69
N TRP A 89 -4.62 -6.59 0.11
CA TRP A 89 -4.86 -6.50 1.54
C TRP A 89 -5.81 -5.35 1.85
N THR A 90 -6.66 -5.54 2.86
CA THR A 90 -7.53 -4.50 3.43
C THR A 90 -6.91 -3.87 4.67
N SER A 91 -6.01 -4.57 5.36
CA SER A 91 -5.25 -4.05 6.49
C SER A 91 -3.89 -4.73 6.56
N LEU A 92 -2.84 -3.95 6.83
CA LEU A 92 -1.52 -4.40 7.22
C LEU A 92 -1.15 -3.68 8.52
N ASN A 93 -0.53 -4.40 9.44
CA ASN A 93 0.04 -3.80 10.64
C ASN A 93 1.38 -4.46 10.94
N TRP A 94 2.25 -3.71 11.60
CA TRP A 94 3.48 -4.23 12.17
C TRP A 94 3.86 -3.42 13.39
N GLU A 95 4.41 -4.13 14.37
CA GLU A 95 4.96 -3.54 15.58
C GLU A 95 6.44 -3.22 15.37
N CYS A 96 6.88 -2.19 16.08
CA CYS A 96 8.21 -1.66 16.05
C CYS A 96 8.90 -2.01 17.38
N GLU A 97 10.04 -2.69 17.32
CA GLU A 97 10.88 -2.87 18.52
C GLU A 97 11.42 -1.51 19.00
N ASN A 98 11.78 -0.64 18.06
CA ASN A 98 12.14 0.75 18.30
C ASN A 98 11.50 1.63 17.22
N ILE A 99 10.63 2.55 17.66
CA ILE A 99 9.87 3.43 16.76
C ILE A 99 10.81 4.29 15.90
N GLU A 100 11.89 4.83 16.46
CA GLU A 100 12.83 5.74 15.78
C GLU A 100 13.50 5.11 14.53
N THR A 101 13.57 3.77 14.49
CA THR A 101 14.23 3.02 13.42
C THR A 101 13.27 2.14 12.63
N CYS A 102 11.96 2.28 12.86
CA CYS A 102 10.99 1.33 12.36
C CYS A 102 10.69 1.55 10.87
N LYS A 103 11.16 0.67 10.01
CA LYS A 103 10.94 0.77 8.55
C LYS A 103 10.26 -0.46 8.01
N ALA A 104 9.33 -0.26 7.08
CA ALA A 104 8.70 -1.33 6.34
C ALA A 104 8.57 -0.99 4.86
N ARG A 105 8.79 -1.99 4.01
CA ARG A 105 8.51 -1.89 2.57
C ARG A 105 7.13 -2.47 2.32
N VAL A 106 6.30 -1.76 1.57
CA VAL A 106 4.93 -2.15 1.25
C VAL A 106 4.69 -2.06 -0.25
N ASP A 107 4.03 -3.09 -0.78
CA ASP A 107 3.52 -3.14 -2.14
C ASP A 107 2.06 -3.63 -2.13
N ALA A 108 1.46 -3.76 -3.32
CA ALA A 108 0.07 -4.19 -3.42
C ALA A 108 -0.18 -5.62 -2.93
N SER A 109 0.86 -6.45 -2.75
CA SER A 109 0.73 -7.81 -2.21
C SER A 109 0.90 -7.86 -0.69
N GLY A 110 1.61 -6.91 -0.08
CA GLY A 110 1.74 -6.82 1.37
C GLY A 110 3.02 -6.15 1.85
N LEU A 111 3.44 -6.53 3.06
CA LEU A 111 4.72 -6.12 3.64
C LEU A 111 5.87 -6.97 3.09
N SER A 112 7.02 -6.34 2.86
CA SER A 112 8.27 -7.00 2.53
C SER A 112 9.43 -6.44 3.36
N PRO A 113 10.51 -7.21 3.58
CA PRO A 113 11.68 -6.72 4.30
C PRO A 113 12.34 -5.56 3.54
N VAL A 114 12.73 -4.50 4.27
CA VAL A 114 13.65 -3.48 3.78
C VAL A 114 15.04 -4.13 3.74
N ARG A 115 15.61 -4.39 2.55
CA ARG A 115 16.97 -4.95 2.40
C ARG A 115 18.01 -3.85 2.22
#